data_AF-N2BEY6-F1
#
_entry.id   AF-N2BEY6-F1
#
_cell.length_a   1.000
_cell.length_b   1.000
_cell.length_c   1.000
_cell.angle_alpha   90.00
_cell.angle_beta   90.00
_cell.angle_gamma   90.00
#
_symmetry.space_group_name_H-M   'P 1'
#
loop_
_entity.id
_entity.type
_entity.pdbx_description
1 polymer ?
#
loop_
_entity_poly.entity_id
_entity_poly.type
_entity_poly.pdbx_seq_one_letter_code
_entity_poly.pdbx_strand_id
1 'polypeptide(L)'
;MEEAVLCQVRKMADMLTEEKVIRRKTHKDGRKAVLETMVADSTKEIARWKGTKMHLYEQHKAGKISRENYIDRIEKGKVRLEELKREKDEAQAELDRMQAVSGSERIADKELAELSKLKTFDKDRLKTLIEKVVVYGEDAMEIVWKVENPFKAENSV
;
A
#
# COMPACT_ATOMS: atom_id res chain seq x y z
N MET A 1 -2.67 35.63 19.03
CA MET A 1 -3.43 34.98 17.94
C MET A 1 -2.52 34.31 16.90
N GLU A 2 -1.63 35.05 16.24
CA GLU A 2 -0.75 34.50 15.19
C GLU A 2 0.14 33.33 15.66
N GLU A 3 0.72 33.45 16.84
CA GLU A 3 1.55 32.39 17.45
C GLU A 3 0.73 31.11 17.71
N ALA A 4 -0.52 31.26 18.15
CA ALA A 4 -1.41 30.14 18.38
C ALA A 4 -1.78 29.44 17.06
N VAL A 5 -2.06 30.20 15.98
CA VAL A 5 -2.31 29.62 14.65
C VAL A 5 -1.07 28.89 14.13
N LEU A 6 0.11 29.50 14.25
CA LEU A 6 1.38 28.88 13.84
C LEU A 6 1.65 27.58 14.61
N CYS A 7 1.42 27.58 15.93
CA CYS A 7 1.57 26.40 16.78
C CYS A 7 0.67 25.24 16.31
N GLN A 8 -0.60 25.54 15.98
CA GLN A 8 -1.52 24.52 15.47
C GLN A 8 -1.12 23.99 14.10
N VAL A 9 -0.63 24.85 13.20
CA VAL A 9 -0.15 24.44 11.87
C VAL A 9 1.04 23.49 11.96
N ARG A 10 2.01 23.76 12.85
CA ARG A 10 3.15 22.85 13.07
C ARG A 10 2.67 21.47 13.54
N LYS A 11 1.82 21.44 14.57
CA LYS A 11 1.23 20.20 15.09
C LYS A 11 0.45 19.44 14.02
N MET A 12 -0.31 20.15 13.20
CA MET A 12 -1.05 19.54 12.09
C MET A 12 -0.08 18.96 11.04
N ALA A 13 0.98 19.69 10.69
CA ALA A 13 1.97 19.19 9.75
C ALA A 13 2.65 17.90 10.26
N ASP A 14 3.05 17.88 11.54
CA ASP A 14 3.66 16.71 12.19
C ASP A 14 2.72 15.50 12.16
N MET A 15 1.46 15.68 12.58
CA MET A 15 0.45 14.62 12.59
C MET A 15 0.19 14.04 11.20
N LEU A 16 0.06 14.88 10.17
CA LEU A 16 -0.11 14.42 8.80
C LEU A 16 1.11 13.62 8.34
N THR A 17 2.32 14.07 8.66
CA THR A 17 3.55 13.32 8.34
C THR A 17 3.54 11.95 8.99
N GLU A 18 3.19 11.85 10.28
CA GLU A 18 3.10 10.57 11.00
C GLU A 18 2.02 9.66 10.41
N GLU A 19 0.81 10.17 10.17
CA GLU A 19 -0.30 9.42 9.56
C GLU A 19 0.09 8.84 8.20
N LYS A 20 0.73 9.66 7.35
CA LYS A 20 1.23 9.26 6.04
C LYS A 20 2.30 8.17 6.12
N VAL A 21 3.19 8.24 7.11
CA VAL A 21 4.19 7.19 7.36
C VAL A 21 3.51 5.89 7.77
N ILE A 22 2.55 5.94 8.69
CA ILE A 22 1.78 4.77 9.14
C ILE A 22 1.00 4.18 7.97
N ARG A 23 0.28 5.00 7.20
CA ARG A 23 -0.50 4.54 6.04
C ARG A 23 0.37 3.90 4.97
N ARG A 24 1.51 4.51 4.62
CA ARG A 24 2.49 3.92 3.69
C ARG A 24 2.99 2.58 4.20
N LYS A 25 3.32 2.49 5.49
CA LYS A 25 3.79 1.25 6.11
C LYS A 25 2.72 0.16 6.07
N THR A 26 1.49 0.45 6.49
CA THR A 26 0.38 -0.52 6.47
C THR A 26 0.04 -0.99 5.07
N HIS A 27 -0.05 -0.07 4.09
CA HIS A 27 -0.30 -0.42 2.69
C HIS A 27 0.84 -1.26 2.12
N LYS A 28 2.09 -0.88 2.40
CA LYS A 28 3.28 -1.64 2.00
C LYS A 28 3.28 -3.05 2.61
N ASP A 29 2.97 -3.17 3.90
CA ASP A 29 2.93 -4.45 4.60
C ASP A 29 1.80 -5.35 4.08
N GLY A 30 0.60 -4.79 3.85
CA GLY A 30 -0.53 -5.53 3.27
C GLY A 30 -0.24 -6.02 1.86
N ARG A 31 0.25 -5.14 0.97
CA ARG A 31 0.61 -5.52 -0.41
C ARG A 31 1.76 -6.53 -0.43
N LYS A 32 2.75 -6.36 0.45
CA LYS A 32 3.86 -7.31 0.63
C LYS A 32 3.34 -8.69 1.03
N ALA A 33 2.46 -8.79 2.01
CA ALA A 33 1.89 -10.07 2.45
C ALA A 33 1.13 -10.80 1.32
N VAL A 34 0.38 -10.04 0.50
CA VAL A 34 -0.29 -10.61 -0.68
C VAL A 34 0.72 -11.19 -1.68
N LEU A 35 1.79 -10.46 -1.99
CA LEU A 35 2.82 -10.92 -2.92
C LEU A 35 3.58 -12.14 -2.39
N GLU A 36 3.95 -12.14 -1.11
CA GLU A 36 4.60 -13.29 -0.46
C GLU A 36 3.71 -14.54 -0.51
N THR A 37 2.40 -14.37 -0.30
CA THR A 37 1.43 -15.46 -0.43
C THR A 37 1.36 -15.98 -1.87
N MET A 38 1.29 -15.10 -2.87
CA MET A 38 1.32 -15.50 -4.28
C MET A 38 2.58 -16.30 -4.64
N VAL A 39 3.76 -15.84 -4.20
CA VAL A 39 5.03 -16.55 -4.43
C VAL A 39 5.02 -17.94 -3.78
N ALA A 40 4.53 -18.04 -2.54
CA ALA A 40 4.46 -19.28 -1.80
C ALA A 40 3.49 -20.29 -2.45
N ASP A 41 2.30 -19.84 -2.82
CA ASP A 41 1.27 -20.68 -3.45
C ASP A 41 1.71 -21.17 -4.82
N SER A 42 2.26 -20.29 -5.67
CA SER A 42 2.79 -20.69 -6.98
C SER A 42 3.94 -21.69 -6.85
N THR A 43 4.85 -21.48 -5.90
CA THR A 43 5.95 -22.43 -5.62
C THR A 43 5.41 -23.80 -5.19
N LYS A 44 4.40 -23.82 -4.34
CA LYS A 44 3.76 -25.05 -3.86
C LYS A 44 3.02 -25.79 -4.96
N GLU A 45 2.30 -25.07 -5.83
CA GLU A 45 1.57 -25.67 -6.95
C GLU A 45 2.54 -26.25 -8.00
N ILE A 46 3.62 -25.52 -8.34
CA ILE A 46 4.71 -26.01 -9.20
C ILE A 46 5.32 -27.30 -8.64
N ALA A 47 5.60 -27.34 -7.33
CA ALA A 47 6.15 -28.53 -6.69
C ALA A 47 5.19 -29.73 -6.74
N ARG A 48 3.88 -29.49 -6.50
CA ARG A 48 2.83 -30.51 -6.57
C ARG A 48 2.67 -31.11 -7.96
N TRP A 49 2.90 -30.31 -9.02
CA TRP A 49 2.76 -30.78 -10.39
C TRP A 49 3.63 -31.99 -10.72
N LYS A 50 4.82 -32.11 -10.11
CA LYS A 50 5.67 -33.30 -10.29
C LYS A 50 4.95 -34.59 -9.85
N GLY A 51 4.26 -34.55 -8.72
CA GLY A 51 3.45 -35.67 -8.23
C GLY A 51 2.24 -35.93 -9.11
N THR A 52 1.52 -34.89 -9.51
CA THR A 52 0.38 -35.00 -10.43
C THR A 52 0.78 -35.65 -11.76
N LYS A 53 1.91 -35.23 -12.34
CA LYS A 53 2.44 -35.79 -13.58
C LYS A 53 2.78 -37.28 -13.44
N MET A 54 3.42 -37.68 -12.34
CA MET A 54 3.72 -39.09 -12.05
C MET A 54 2.44 -39.91 -11.95
N HIS A 55 1.43 -39.42 -11.22
CA HIS A 55 0.15 -40.10 -11.08
C HIS A 55 -0.60 -40.26 -12.40
N LEU A 56 -0.60 -39.23 -13.25
CA LEU A 56 -1.18 -39.31 -14.60
C LEU A 56 -0.50 -40.36 -15.46
N TYR A 57 0.83 -40.49 -15.35
CA TYR A 57 1.58 -41.52 -16.06
C TYR A 57 1.19 -42.94 -15.62
N GLU A 58 1.05 -43.17 -14.31
CA GLU A 58 0.61 -44.46 -13.77
C GLU A 58 -0.80 -44.84 -14.22
N GLN A 59 -1.73 -43.88 -14.20
CA GLN A 59 -3.10 -44.09 -14.69
C GLN A 59 -3.12 -44.48 -16.18
N HIS A 60 -2.33 -43.80 -17.01
CA HIS A 60 -2.21 -44.11 -18.43
C HIS A 60 -1.60 -45.50 -18.64
N LYS A 61 -0.51 -45.83 -17.94
CA LYS A 61 0.13 -47.16 -18.01
C LYS A 61 -0.81 -48.29 -17.60
N ALA A 62 -1.68 -48.04 -16.61
CA ALA A 62 -2.69 -48.99 -16.15
C ALA A 62 -3.93 -49.06 -17.06
N GLY A 63 -3.98 -48.30 -18.17
CA GLY A 63 -5.12 -48.25 -19.08
C GLY A 63 -6.36 -47.54 -18.51
N LYS A 64 -6.24 -46.85 -17.37
CA LYS A 64 -7.35 -46.15 -16.70
C LYS A 64 -7.76 -44.86 -17.42
N ILE A 65 -6.84 -44.27 -18.19
CA ILE A 65 -7.10 -43.11 -19.05
C ILE A 65 -6.56 -43.39 -20.46
N SER A 66 -7.24 -42.84 -21.47
CA SER A 66 -6.76 -42.94 -22.85
C SER A 66 -5.49 -42.13 -23.06
N ARG A 67 -4.78 -42.44 -24.15
CA ARG A 67 -3.59 -41.71 -24.56
C ARG A 67 -3.89 -40.24 -24.85
N GLU A 68 -5.00 -39.96 -25.52
CA GLU A 68 -5.44 -38.60 -25.85
C GLU A 68 -5.73 -37.79 -24.58
N ASN A 69 -6.43 -38.39 -23.61
CA ASN A 69 -6.75 -37.74 -22.33
C ASN A 69 -5.47 -37.46 -21.51
N TYR A 70 -4.53 -38.40 -21.48
CA TYR A 70 -3.23 -38.18 -20.84
C TYR A 70 -2.47 -37.01 -21.48
N ILE A 71 -2.37 -36.98 -22.82
CA ILE A 71 -1.67 -35.91 -23.56
C ILE A 71 -2.31 -34.54 -23.28
N ASP A 72 -3.64 -34.45 -23.37
CA ASP A 72 -4.38 -33.20 -23.11
C ASP A 72 -4.12 -32.66 -21.69
N ARG A 73 -4.16 -33.54 -20.66
CA ARG A 73 -3.88 -33.14 -19.28
C ARG A 73 -2.43 -32.70 -19.07
N ILE A 74 -1.48 -33.37 -19.71
CA ILE A 74 -0.07 -32.98 -19.64
C ILE A 74 0.15 -31.61 -20.28
N GLU A 75 -0.47 -31.35 -21.43
CA GLU A 75 -0.30 -30.08 -22.12
C GLU A 75 -0.93 -28.92 -21.36
N LYS A 76 -2.15 -29.09 -20.84
CA LYS A 76 -2.80 -28.12 -19.94
C LYS A 76 -1.94 -27.82 -18.72
N GLY A 77 -1.34 -28.84 -18.13
CA GLY A 77 -0.45 -28.65 -16.98
C GLY A 77 0.87 -27.94 -17.29
N LYS A 78 1.42 -28.11 -18.50
CA LYS A 78 2.57 -27.30 -18.93
C LYS A 78 2.21 -25.82 -19.05
N VAL A 79 1.06 -25.51 -19.67
CA VAL A 79 0.58 -24.14 -19.78
C VAL A 79 0.41 -23.53 -18.38
N ARG A 80 -0.25 -24.24 -17.46
CA ARG A 80 -0.42 -23.80 -16.07
C ARG A 80 0.92 -23.58 -15.36
N LEU A 81 1.91 -24.44 -15.58
CA LEU A 81 3.25 -24.25 -15.00
C LEU A 81 3.93 -22.97 -15.48
N GLU A 82 3.82 -22.64 -16.76
CA GLU A 82 4.42 -21.42 -17.30
C GLU A 82 3.72 -20.16 -16.76
N GLU A 83 2.39 -20.20 -16.60
CA GLU A 83 1.64 -19.14 -15.92
C GLU A 83 2.10 -18.95 -14.48
N LEU A 84 2.22 -20.04 -13.71
CA LEU A 84 2.64 -20.01 -12.31
C LEU A 84 4.06 -19.46 -12.13
N LYS A 85 4.98 -19.82 -13.03
CA LYS A 85 6.33 -19.26 -13.03
C LYS A 85 6.30 -17.76 -13.28
N ARG A 86 5.56 -17.32 -14.29
CA ARG A 86 5.40 -15.90 -14.61
C ARG A 86 4.81 -15.12 -13.44
N GLU A 87 3.70 -15.60 -12.86
CA GLU A 87 3.06 -14.98 -11.69
C GLU A 87 4.02 -14.87 -10.50
N LYS A 88 4.80 -15.93 -10.25
CA LYS A 88 5.82 -15.94 -9.19
C LYS A 88 6.91 -14.89 -9.46
N ASP A 89 7.45 -14.85 -10.68
CA ASP A 89 8.55 -13.96 -11.04
C ASP A 89 8.10 -12.49 -11.03
N GLU A 90 6.89 -12.19 -11.52
CA GLU A 90 6.29 -10.86 -11.43
C GLU A 90 6.06 -10.43 -9.98
N ALA A 91 5.53 -11.33 -9.13
CA ALA A 91 5.31 -11.03 -7.72
C ALA A 91 6.62 -10.79 -6.97
N GLN A 92 7.67 -11.57 -7.27
CA GLN A 92 9.00 -11.38 -6.70
C GLN A 92 9.63 -10.05 -7.15
N ALA A 93 9.53 -9.72 -8.43
CA ALA A 93 10.05 -8.45 -8.95
C ALA A 93 9.35 -7.24 -8.31
N GLU A 94 8.04 -7.33 -8.05
CA GLU A 94 7.31 -6.27 -7.35
C GLU A 94 7.72 -6.16 -5.88
N LEU A 95 7.95 -7.28 -5.18
CA LEU A 95 8.51 -7.27 -3.82
C LEU A 95 9.85 -6.53 -3.77
N ASP A 96 10.71 -6.77 -4.75
CA ASP A 96 12.01 -6.12 -4.86
C ASP A 96 11.86 -4.60 -5.13
N ARG A 97 10.92 -4.20 -6.00
CA ARG A 97 10.61 -2.79 -6.28
C ARG A 97 10.01 -2.06 -5.08
N MET A 98 9.16 -2.73 -4.30
CA MET A 98 8.55 -2.16 -3.09
C MET A 98 9.59 -1.85 -2.01
N GLN A 99 10.76 -2.51 -2.03
CA GLN A 99 11.89 -2.10 -1.19
C GLN A 99 12.48 -0.76 -1.63
N ALA A 100 12.35 -0.39 -2.92
CA ALA A 100 13.03 0.75 -3.53
C ALA A 100 12.19 2.05 -3.65
N VAL A 101 10.86 2.02 -3.64
CA VAL A 101 10.02 3.19 -3.97
C VAL A 101 9.07 3.60 -2.84
N SER A 102 9.09 4.89 -2.48
CA SER A 102 8.04 5.55 -1.69
C SER A 102 7.93 7.00 -2.11
N GLY A 103 6.83 7.38 -2.77
CA GLY A 103 6.59 8.80 -3.10
C GLY A 103 5.37 9.03 -3.98
N SER A 104 4.22 9.30 -3.35
CA SER A 104 3.10 10.02 -3.99
C SER A 104 2.04 10.32 -2.92
N GLU A 105 1.81 11.60 -2.61
CA GLU A 105 0.75 12.08 -1.71
C GLU A 105 0.33 13.51 -2.03
N ARG A 106 -0.91 13.88 -1.66
CA ARG A 106 -1.60 15.17 -1.98
C ARG A 106 -0.88 16.45 -1.54
N ILE A 107 -0.09 16.38 -0.47
CA ILE A 107 0.85 17.43 -0.03
C ILE A 107 2.21 16.75 0.01
N ALA A 108 3.24 17.38 -0.55
CA ALA A 108 4.55 16.76 -0.58
C ALA A 108 5.11 16.63 0.84
N ASP A 109 5.82 15.53 1.15
CA ASP A 109 6.48 15.35 2.45
C ASP A 109 7.42 16.53 2.79
N LYS A 110 8.02 17.13 1.75
CA LYS A 110 8.84 18.34 1.87
C LYS A 110 8.06 19.54 2.42
N GLU A 111 6.84 19.76 1.93
CA GLU A 111 6.01 20.90 2.35
C GLU A 111 5.57 20.74 3.80
N LEU A 112 5.17 19.52 4.22
CA LEU A 112 4.86 19.24 5.62
C LEU A 112 6.08 19.44 6.52
N ALA A 113 7.25 18.98 6.10
CA ALA A 113 8.50 19.16 6.85
C ALA A 113 8.91 20.64 6.97
N GLU A 114 8.65 21.45 5.95
CA GLU A 114 8.91 22.89 5.98
C GLU A 114 7.92 23.62 6.92
N LEU A 115 6.66 23.20 6.96
CA LEU A 115 5.63 23.77 7.84
C LEU A 115 5.88 23.41 9.31
N SER A 116 6.27 22.17 9.61
CA SER A 116 6.66 21.71 10.95
C SER A 116 7.78 22.57 11.57
N LYS A 117 8.78 22.94 10.75
CA LYS A 117 9.96 23.71 11.19
C LYS A 117 9.78 25.22 11.16
N LEU A 118 8.63 25.71 10.71
CA LEU A 118 8.41 27.12 10.42
C LEU A 118 8.43 27.96 11.70
N LYS A 119 9.48 28.75 11.97
CA LYS A 119 9.66 29.47 13.25
C LYS A 119 8.82 30.75 13.42
N THR A 120 8.51 31.42 12.32
CA THR A 120 7.79 32.70 12.28
C THR A 120 6.46 32.57 11.56
N PHE A 121 5.52 33.47 11.83
CA PHE A 121 4.25 33.49 11.14
C PHE A 121 4.47 33.91 9.68
N ASP A 122 4.14 33.01 8.74
CA ASP A 122 4.22 33.24 7.30
C ASP A 122 2.89 32.87 6.67
N LYS A 123 2.08 33.89 6.37
CA LYS A 123 0.71 33.72 5.87
C LYS A 123 0.67 32.88 4.58
N ASP A 124 1.64 33.04 3.68
CA ASP A 124 1.61 32.36 2.39
C ASP A 124 1.99 30.89 2.52
N ARG A 125 2.92 30.56 3.42
CA ARG A 125 3.19 29.17 3.78
C ARG A 125 2.02 28.51 4.50
N LEU A 126 1.39 29.22 5.44
CA LEU A 126 0.27 28.69 6.21
C LEU A 126 -0.95 28.34 5.34
N LYS A 127 -1.17 29.06 4.24
CA LYS A 127 -2.22 28.75 3.24
C LYS A 127 -2.06 27.37 2.59
N THR A 128 -0.91 26.71 2.70
CA THR A 128 -0.73 25.34 2.20
C THR A 128 -1.62 24.34 2.96
N LEU A 129 -1.80 24.52 4.28
CA LEU A 129 -2.67 23.66 5.12
C LEU A 129 -3.99 24.33 5.51
N ILE A 130 -4.04 25.65 5.64
CA ILE A 130 -5.21 26.40 6.11
C ILE A 130 -6.06 26.87 4.93
N GLU A 131 -7.37 26.63 5.04
CA GLU A 131 -8.39 27.21 4.16
C GLU A 131 -8.80 28.60 4.66
N LYS A 132 -9.18 28.71 5.94
CA LYS A 132 -9.49 29.99 6.58
C LYS A 132 -9.34 29.92 8.11
N VAL A 133 -9.21 31.07 8.75
CA VAL A 133 -9.28 31.22 10.21
C VAL A 133 -10.48 32.11 10.53
N VAL A 134 -11.36 31.66 11.41
CA VAL A 134 -12.56 32.39 11.86
C VAL A 134 -12.32 32.82 13.30
N VAL A 135 -12.54 34.10 13.61
CA VAL A 135 -12.35 34.68 14.95
C VAL A 135 -13.70 35.09 15.50
N TYR A 136 -14.04 34.57 16.68
CA TYR A 136 -15.33 34.80 17.37
C TYR A 136 -15.23 35.79 18.53
N GLY A 137 -14.01 36.07 19.02
CA GLY A 137 -13.73 37.00 20.12
C GLY A 137 -12.21 37.10 20.37
N GLU A 138 -11.79 37.78 21.45
CA GLU A 138 -10.35 37.95 21.77
C GLU A 138 -9.61 36.61 21.95
N ASP A 139 -10.28 35.62 22.56
CA ASP A 139 -9.68 34.32 22.90
C ASP A 139 -10.31 33.12 22.14
N ALA A 140 -11.24 33.36 21.22
CA ALA A 140 -11.98 32.31 20.53
C ALA A 140 -11.75 32.37 19.01
N MET A 141 -11.18 31.29 18.45
CA MET A 141 -10.93 31.16 17.02
C MET A 141 -11.02 29.70 16.55
N GLU A 142 -11.36 29.50 15.28
CA GLU A 142 -11.39 28.21 14.60
C GLU A 142 -10.50 28.24 13.35
N ILE A 143 -9.69 27.19 13.16
CA ILE A 143 -8.92 26.98 11.93
C ILE A 143 -9.64 25.94 11.07
N VAL A 144 -10.02 26.35 9.87
CA VAL A 144 -10.56 25.46 8.84
C VAL A 144 -9.41 24.98 7.96
N TRP A 145 -9.21 23.67 7.91
CA TRP A 145 -8.12 23.02 7.19
C TRP A 145 -8.52 22.67 5.74
N LYS A 146 -7.55 22.70 4.82
CA LYS A 146 -7.71 22.20 3.43
C LYS A 146 -7.68 20.68 3.33
N VAL A 147 -7.19 20.03 4.37
CA VAL A 147 -7.09 18.59 4.51
C VAL A 147 -8.12 18.08 5.51
N GLU A 148 -8.38 16.78 5.46
CA GLU A 148 -9.15 16.12 6.51
C GLU A 148 -8.45 16.33 7.86
N ASN A 149 -9.23 16.70 8.87
CA ASN A 149 -8.69 16.97 10.20
C ASN A 149 -8.62 15.65 10.99
N PRO A 150 -7.43 15.09 11.25
CA PRO A 150 -7.28 13.84 11.99
C PRO A 150 -7.65 13.99 13.48
N PHE A 151 -7.83 15.22 13.98
CA PHE A 151 -8.33 15.49 15.33
C PHE A 151 -9.87 15.43 15.45
N LYS A 152 -10.60 15.11 14.37
CA LYS A 152 -12.07 14.94 14.42
C LYS A 152 -12.51 13.52 14.81
N ALA A 153 -11.59 12.61 15.11
CA ALA A 153 -11.96 11.36 15.76
C ALA A 153 -12.44 11.66 17.19
N GLU A 154 -13.68 11.30 17.50
CA GLU A 154 -14.43 11.58 18.73
C GLU A 154 -15.05 12.99 18.81
N ASN A 155 -16.21 13.16 18.16
CA ASN A 155 -17.40 13.84 18.71
C ASN A 155 -18.50 13.92 17.62
N SER A 156 -19.13 12.78 17.33
CA SER A 156 -20.53 12.77 16.92
C SER A 156 -21.29 12.00 17.99
N VAL A 157 -21.86 12.76 18.92
CA VAL A 157 -23.02 12.35 19.73
C VAL A 157 -24.24 12.95 19.04
#